data_AF-A0A7C9DIP6-F1
#
_entry.id   AF-A0A7C9DIP6-F1
#
_cell.length_a   1.000
_cell.length_b   1.000
_cell.length_c   1.000
_cell.angle_alpha   90.00
_cell.angle_beta   90.00
_cell.angle_gamma   90.00
#
_symmetry.space_group_name_H-M   'P 1'
#
loop_
_entity.id
_entity.type
_entity.pdbx_description
1 polymer ?
#
loop_
_entity_poly.entity_id
_entity_poly.type
_entity_poly.pdbx_seq_one_letter_code
_entity_poly.pdbx_strand_id
1 'polypeptide(L)'
;MSCTVVWPVWVHIAEEQGEQITAESNIRGLYTKWISKSMPNKIKRKLWISSFFAILWSLWMHRNGIVFKQRELDVQGLCHVIKWRVALWSKAWKDKVPYPAEVLARNFQNIPMLFN
;
A
#
# COMPACT_ATOMS: atom_id res chain seq x y z
N MET A 1 3.89 1.76 -16.52
CA MET A 1 3.25 0.59 -15.88
C MET A 1 1.76 0.62 -16.16
N SER A 2 1.32 0.06 -17.28
CA SER A 2 -0.07 0.13 -17.79
C SER A 2 -0.82 -1.22 -17.71
N CYS A 3 -0.34 -2.15 -16.88
CA CYS A 3 -1.00 -3.45 -16.73
C CYS A 3 -2.40 -3.27 -16.11
N THR A 4 -3.41 -3.87 -16.75
CA THR A 4 -4.83 -3.83 -16.37
C THR A 4 -5.12 -4.34 -14.96
N VAL A 5 -4.19 -5.08 -14.37
CA VAL A 5 -4.32 -5.67 -13.04
C VAL A 5 -3.48 -4.93 -12.00
N VAL A 6 -2.22 -4.65 -12.33
CA VAL A 6 -1.28 -4.09 -11.35
C VAL A 6 -1.59 -2.62 -11.07
N TRP A 7 -1.90 -1.83 -12.09
CA TRP A 7 -2.11 -0.40 -11.93
C TRP A 7 -3.33 -0.06 -11.04
N PRO A 8 -4.50 -0.72 -11.19
CA PRO A 8 -5.62 -0.51 -10.27
C PRO A 8 -5.29 -0.75 -8.80
N VAL A 9 -4.40 -1.68 -8.47
CA VAL A 9 -3.96 -1.92 -7.08
C VAL A 9 -3.23 -0.70 -6.52
N TRP A 10 -2.31 -0.13 -7.29
CA TRP A 10 -1.59 1.08 -6.89
C TRP A 10 -2.53 2.25 -6.66
N VAL A 11 -3.44 2.47 -7.60
CA VAL A 11 -4.43 3.56 -7.54
C VAL A 11 -5.34 3.37 -6.32
N HIS A 12 -5.92 2.20 -6.15
CA HIS A 12 -6.85 1.92 -5.04
C HIS A 12 -6.20 2.14 -3.67
N ILE A 13 -4.97 1.64 -3.46
CA ILE A 13 -4.27 1.83 -2.18
C ILE A 13 -3.88 3.29 -1.95
N ALA A 14 -3.55 4.03 -3.01
CA ALA A 14 -3.26 5.46 -2.89
C ALA A 14 -4.52 6.27 -2.54
N GLU A 15 -5.64 5.98 -3.21
CA GLU A 15 -6.93 6.65 -3.00
C GLU A 15 -7.43 6.46 -1.56
N GLU A 16 -7.28 5.26 -0.99
CA GLU A 16 -7.61 5.02 0.42
C GLU A 16 -6.70 5.80 1.39
N GLN A 17 -5.48 6.16 0.97
CA GLN A 17 -4.63 7.06 1.75
C GLN A 17 -4.87 8.54 1.43
N GLY A 18 -5.96 8.84 0.70
CA GLY A 18 -6.37 10.20 0.34
C GLY A 18 -5.50 10.82 -0.74
N GLU A 19 -4.78 10.01 -1.52
CA GLU A 19 -3.79 10.47 -2.48
C GLU A 19 -4.10 10.00 -3.89
N GLN A 20 -3.89 10.90 -4.86
CA GLN A 20 -3.87 10.54 -6.27
C GLN A 20 -2.44 10.32 -6.74
N ILE A 21 -2.28 9.35 -7.66
CA ILE A 21 -1.00 9.00 -8.27
C ILE A 21 -1.13 8.96 -9.79
N THR A 22 -0.03 9.21 -10.48
CA THR A 22 0.06 9.11 -11.93
C THR A 22 0.94 7.94 -12.33
N ALA A 23 0.59 7.32 -13.46
CA ALA A 23 1.33 6.18 -13.97
C ALA A 23 2.71 6.63 -14.47
N GLU A 24 3.74 5.92 -14.03
CA GLU A 24 5.12 6.14 -14.47
C GLU A 24 5.56 5.09 -15.48
N SER A 25 6.58 5.42 -16.28
CA SER A 25 7.15 4.49 -17.25
C SER A 25 7.73 3.24 -16.58
N ASN A 26 8.29 3.39 -15.38
CA ASN A 26 8.90 2.30 -14.62
C ASN A 26 8.71 2.47 -13.09
N ILE A 27 9.02 1.41 -12.34
CA ILE A 27 8.85 1.37 -10.89
C ILE A 27 9.76 2.34 -10.14
N ARG A 28 10.93 2.68 -10.68
CA ARG A 28 11.84 3.67 -10.08
C ARG A 28 11.22 5.07 -10.14
N GLY A 29 10.63 5.45 -11.27
CA GLY A 29 9.88 6.69 -11.41
C GLY A 29 8.74 6.75 -10.41
N LEU A 30 7.96 5.65 -10.30
CA LEU A 30 6.86 5.58 -9.34
C LEU A 30 7.37 5.72 -7.90
N TYR A 31 8.45 5.03 -7.54
CA TYR A 31 9.06 5.12 -6.21
C TYR A 31 9.47 6.55 -5.89
N THR A 32 10.21 7.20 -6.79
CA THR A 32 10.68 8.58 -6.59
C THR A 32 9.51 9.52 -6.32
N LYS A 33 8.45 9.48 -7.15
CA LYS A 33 7.25 10.31 -6.96
C LYS A 33 6.48 9.95 -5.70
N TRP A 34 6.44 8.67 -5.35
CA TRP A 34 5.78 8.18 -4.13
C TRP A 34 6.46 8.75 -2.89
N ILE A 35 7.78 8.57 -2.75
CA ILE A 35 8.49 9.00 -1.53
C ILE A 35 8.69 10.52 -1.44
N SER A 36 8.65 11.25 -2.57
CA SER A 36 8.79 12.70 -2.60
C SER A 36 7.53 13.42 -2.12
N LYS A 37 6.42 12.70 -1.95
CA LYS A 37 5.17 13.30 -1.50
C LYS A 37 5.31 13.83 -0.07
N SER A 38 5.08 15.13 0.09
CA SER A 38 5.13 15.79 1.41
C SER A 38 3.94 15.36 2.24
N MET A 39 4.20 14.92 3.47
CA MET A 39 3.18 14.53 4.43
C MET A 39 3.53 15.12 5.80
N PRO A 40 2.65 15.95 6.40
CA PRO A 40 2.97 16.66 7.64
C PRO A 40 3.13 15.70 8.83
N ASN A 41 2.32 14.64 8.88
CA ASN A 41 2.37 13.66 9.95
C ASN A 41 3.41 12.55 9.68
N LYS A 42 4.34 12.35 10.61
CA LYS A 42 5.44 11.36 10.49
C LYS A 42 4.93 9.92 10.36
N ILE A 43 3.85 9.57 11.06
CA ILE A 43 3.24 8.23 11.02
C ILE A 43 2.55 8.05 9.68
N LYS A 44 1.77 9.04 9.21
CA LYS A 44 1.17 9.03 7.87
C LYS A 44 2.23 8.85 6.79
N ARG A 45 3.36 9.57 6.88
CA ARG A 45 4.49 9.41 5.96
C ARG A 45 5.07 7.99 5.97
N LYS A 46 5.24 7.39 7.15
CA LYS A 46 5.71 6.00 7.25
C LYS A 46 4.71 5.00 6.68
N LEU A 47 3.41 5.19 6.93
CA LEU A 47 2.34 4.38 6.35
C LEU A 47 2.35 4.47 4.83
N TRP A 48 2.46 5.68 4.29
CA TRP A 48 2.57 5.91 2.85
C TRP A 48 3.77 5.20 2.24
N ILE A 49 4.97 5.40 2.78
CA ILE A 49 6.18 4.73 2.28
C ILE A 49 6.05 3.20 2.42
N SER A 50 5.47 2.73 3.51
CA SER A 50 5.24 1.31 3.76
C SER A 50 4.26 0.70 2.75
N SER A 51 3.22 1.44 2.33
CA SER A 51 2.28 1.00 1.29
C SER A 51 2.99 0.63 0.00
N PHE A 52 3.98 1.43 -0.42
CA PHE A 52 4.75 1.14 -1.63
C PHE A 52 5.39 -0.25 -1.60
N PHE A 53 6.12 -0.55 -0.52
CA PHE A 53 6.79 -1.83 -0.36
C PHE A 53 5.80 -2.97 -0.14
N ALA A 54 4.69 -2.72 0.55
CA ALA A 54 3.64 -3.71 0.76
C ALA A 54 2.96 -4.11 -0.55
N ILE A 55 2.71 -3.16 -1.44
CA ILE A 55 2.18 -3.41 -2.79
C ILE A 55 3.16 -4.26 -3.60
N LEU A 56 4.44 -3.85 -3.68
CA LEU A 56 5.46 -4.60 -4.43
C LEU A 56 5.59 -6.04 -3.93
N TRP A 57 5.71 -6.22 -2.62
CA TRP A 57 5.84 -7.53 -2.02
C TRP A 57 4.60 -8.40 -2.30
N SER A 58 3.41 -7.83 -2.14
CA SER A 58 2.16 -8.58 -2.31
C SER A 58 1.92 -8.96 -3.78
N LEU A 59 2.25 -8.07 -4.73
CA LEU A 59 2.23 -8.37 -6.16
C LEU A 59 3.20 -9.48 -6.53
N TRP A 60 4.44 -9.44 -6.01
CA TRP A 60 5.43 -10.48 -6.24
C TRP A 60 4.95 -11.84 -5.69
N MET A 61 4.43 -11.87 -4.46
CA MET A 61 3.85 -13.07 -3.85
C MET A 61 2.65 -13.61 -4.64
N HIS A 62 1.76 -12.72 -5.09
CA HIS A 62 0.56 -13.09 -5.83
C HIS A 62 0.93 -13.68 -7.19
N ARG A 63 1.84 -13.04 -7.94
CA ARG A 63 2.38 -13.56 -9.21
C ARG A 63 2.97 -14.96 -9.03
N ASN A 64 3.78 -15.17 -7.99
CA ASN A 64 4.34 -16.48 -7.71
C ASN A 64 3.26 -17.51 -7.34
N GLY A 65 2.20 -17.09 -6.65
CA GLY A 65 1.04 -17.93 -6.38
C GLY A 65 0.31 -18.38 -7.64
N ILE A 66 0.15 -17.49 -8.63
CA ILE A 66 -0.45 -17.82 -9.92
C ILE A 66 0.44 -18.84 -10.66
N VAL A 67 1.74 -18.55 -10.79
CA VAL A 67 2.68 -19.36 -11.58
C VAL A 67 2.93 -20.73 -10.96
N PHE A 68 3.15 -20.80 -9.65
CA PHE A 68 3.61 -22.02 -8.98
C PHE A 68 2.51 -22.78 -8.23
N LYS A 69 1.36 -22.15 -7.97
CA LYS A 69 0.30 -22.73 -7.14
C LYS A 69 -1.09 -22.68 -7.80
N GLN A 70 -1.15 -22.36 -9.10
CA GLN A 70 -2.41 -22.25 -9.86
C GLN A 70 -3.47 -21.39 -9.17
N ARG A 71 -3.04 -20.35 -8.44
CA ARG A 71 -3.99 -19.42 -7.82
C ARG A 71 -4.63 -18.55 -8.90
N GLU A 72 -5.90 -18.23 -8.70
CA GLU A 72 -6.62 -17.28 -9.53
C GLU A 72 -6.24 -15.83 -9.19
N LEU A 73 -6.52 -14.94 -10.15
CA LEU A 73 -6.36 -13.52 -9.95
C LEU A 73 -7.47 -13.00 -9.02
N ASP A 74 -7.08 -12.44 -7.89
CA ASP A 74 -7.99 -11.80 -6.93
C ASP A 74 -7.45 -10.43 -6.52
N VAL A 75 -7.93 -9.38 -7.20
CA VAL A 75 -7.50 -8.00 -6.96
C VAL A 75 -8.00 -7.49 -5.60
N GLN A 76 -9.22 -7.86 -5.20
CA GLN A 76 -9.81 -7.39 -3.94
C GLN A 76 -9.09 -8.01 -2.75
N GLY A 77 -8.86 -9.32 -2.77
CA GLY A 77 -8.07 -10.02 -1.76
C GLY A 77 -6.62 -9.53 -1.72
N LEU A 78 -6.03 -9.19 -2.87
CA LEU A 78 -4.70 -8.59 -2.92
C LEU A 78 -4.66 -7.22 -2.23
N CYS A 79 -5.61 -6.32 -2.52
CA CYS A 79 -5.73 -5.03 -1.84
C CYS A 79 -5.95 -5.23 -0.33
N HIS A 80 -6.79 -6.17 0.07
CA HIS A 80 -7.01 -6.52 1.48
C HIS A 80 -5.70 -6.92 2.17
N VAL A 81 -4.93 -7.85 1.57
CA VAL A 81 -3.64 -8.31 2.10
C VAL A 81 -2.64 -7.16 2.21
N ILE A 82 -2.62 -6.22 1.26
CA ILE A 82 -1.73 -5.05 1.31
C ILE A 82 -2.04 -4.17 2.53
N LYS A 83 -3.31 -3.84 2.76
CA LYS A 83 -3.75 -3.01 3.91
C LYS A 83 -3.34 -3.64 5.24
N TRP A 84 -3.60 -4.94 5.39
CA TRP A 84 -3.18 -5.70 6.56
C TRP A 84 -1.68 -5.76 6.72
N ARG A 85 -0.93 -5.93 5.64
CA ARG A 85 0.53 -5.97 5.68
C ARG A 85 1.11 -4.64 6.15
N VAL A 86 0.64 -3.52 5.62
CA VAL A 86 1.07 -2.18 6.08
C VAL A 86 0.79 -2.02 7.57
N ALA A 87 -0.42 -2.37 8.02
CA ALA A 87 -0.78 -2.26 9.42
C ALA A 87 0.04 -3.17 10.34
N LEU A 88 0.28 -4.41 9.94
CA LEU A 88 1.12 -5.34 10.70
C LEU A 88 2.58 -4.89 10.74
N TRP A 89 3.12 -4.39 9.63
CA TRP A 89 4.48 -3.84 9.58
C TRP A 89 4.65 -2.63 10.49
N SER A 90 3.59 -1.84 10.69
CA SER A 90 3.61 -0.70 11.60
C SER A 90 3.91 -1.07 13.06
N LYS A 91 3.60 -2.31 13.48
CA LYS A 91 3.91 -2.82 14.82
C LYS A 91 5.41 -2.95 15.08
N ALA A 92 6.21 -3.09 14.01
CA ALA A 92 7.66 -3.23 14.10
C ALA A 92 8.39 -1.87 14.12
N TRP A 93 7.66 -0.75 13.99
CA TRP A 93 8.27 0.57 14.01
C TRP A 93 8.61 1.01 15.43
N LYS A 94 9.70 1.77 15.57
CA LYS A 94 10.06 2.38 16.86
C LYS A 94 9.06 3.44 17.34
N ASP A 95 8.38 4.11 16.40
CA ASP A 95 7.34 5.10 16.73
C ASP A 95 6.06 4.39 17.15
N LYS A 96 5.48 4.81 18.28
CA LYS A 96 4.18 4.31 18.72
C LYS A 96 3.10 4.79 17.76
N VAL A 97 2.55 3.87 16.97
CA VAL A 97 1.33 4.12 16.21
C VAL A 97 0.16 4.14 17.21
N PRO A 98 -0.66 5.21 17.24
CA PRO A 98 -1.70 5.38 18.26
C PRO A 98 -2.90 4.44 18.09
N TYR A 99 -2.90 3.59 17.06
CA TYR A 99 -3.97 2.65 16.75
C TYR A 99 -3.43 1.22 16.65
N PRO A 100 -4.18 0.21 17.13
CA PRO A 100 -3.89 -1.19 16.86
C PRO A 100 -3.87 -1.48 15.35
N ALA A 101 -3.09 -2.48 14.94
CA ALA A 101 -2.94 -2.84 13.53
C ALA A 101 -4.27 -3.25 12.88
N GLU A 102 -5.14 -3.92 13.64
CA GLU A 102 -6.45 -4.36 13.19
C GLU A 102 -7.36 -3.17 12.90
N VAL A 103 -7.33 -2.16 13.77
CA VAL A 103 -8.09 -0.91 13.61
C VAL A 103 -7.57 -0.17 12.38
N LEU A 104 -6.25 -0.09 12.20
CA LEU A 104 -5.63 0.58 11.06
C LEU A 104 -5.94 -0.13 9.73
N ALA A 105 -5.88 -1.46 9.70
CA ALA A 105 -6.17 -2.24 8.49
C ALA A 105 -7.63 -2.13 8.06
N ARG A 106 -8.57 -2.18 9.02
CA ARG A 106 -10.01 -2.05 8.75
C ARG A 106 -10.42 -0.64 8.34
N ASN A 107 -9.71 0.37 8.86
CA ASN A 107 -10.00 1.78 8.62
C ASN A 107 -8.93 2.43 7.72
N PHE A 108 -8.35 1.67 6.79
CA PHE A 108 -7.25 2.14 5.95
C PHE A 108 -7.61 3.40 5.16
N GLN A 109 -8.85 3.46 4.65
CA GLN A 109 -9.44 4.63 3.98
C GLN A 109 -9.56 5.90 4.87
N ASN A 110 -9.53 5.72 6.20
CA ASN A 110 -9.64 6.81 7.17
C ASN A 110 -8.27 7.31 7.63
N ILE A 111 -7.15 6.72 7.17
CA ILE A 111 -5.78 7.18 7.49
C ILE A 111 -5.61 8.69 7.28
N PRO A 112 -6.16 9.32 6.22
CA PRO A 112 -6.11 10.78 6.07
C PRO A 112 -6.69 11.51 7.28
N MET A 113 -7.87 11.10 7.76
CA MET A 113 -8.56 11.75 8.88
C MET A 113 -7.89 11.47 10.23
N LEU A 114 -7.34 10.27 10.42
CA LEU A 114 -6.69 9.87 11.68
C LEU A 114 -5.35 10.59 11.93
N PHE A 115 -4.73 11.14 10.88
CA PHE A 115 -3.38 11.70 10.92
C PHE A 115 -3.25 13.06 10.21
N ASN A 116 -4.36 13.81 10.08
CA ASN A 116 -4.35 15.19 9.62
C ASN A 116 -3.70 16.12 10.65
#